data_AF-A0A953HBD6-F1
#
_entry.id   AF-A0A953HBD6-F1
#
_cell.length_a   1.000
_cell.length_b   1.000
_cell.length_c   1.000
_cell.angle_alpha   90.00
_cell.angle_beta   90.00
_cell.angle_gamma   90.00
#
_symmetry.space_group_name_H-M   'P 1'
#
loop_
_entity.id
_entity.type
_entity.pdbx_description
1 polymer ?
#
loop_
_entity_poly.entity_id
_entity_poly.type
_entity_poly.pdbx_seq_one_letter_code
_entity_poly.pdbx_strand_id
1 'polypeptide(L)'
;MKKIITRLSLLIPLTFFSTLTQAQYTISVGSTALELANKLVGEGVEVTSASLNCHDEAIGTFEGSGDLGIDSGIVLCSGDVLAIDEPFTSTGLPSACPGYPGDDDLESLIDPLLTYDACIFTFDFIPSGDSITFNYVFASAEYDCCSCGGVNDVFGFFVSGPGITGLQNIAVIPRHYHSCMCQFYFRGT
;
A
#
# COMPACT_ATOMS: atom_id res chain seq x y z
N MET A 1 34.18 25.62 70.80
CA MET A 1 34.03 26.04 69.39
C MET A 1 33.46 24.86 68.59
N LYS A 2 32.17 24.87 68.25
CA LYS A 2 31.49 23.76 67.55
C LYS A 2 31.77 23.84 66.03
N LYS A 3 32.29 22.76 65.43
CA LYS A 3 32.50 22.65 63.98
C LYS A 3 31.19 22.18 63.32
N ILE A 4 30.64 23.00 62.43
CA ILE A 4 29.47 22.68 61.61
C ILE A 4 29.98 22.02 60.32
N ILE A 5 29.60 20.76 60.09
CA ILE A 5 29.91 20.03 58.86
C ILE A 5 28.64 20.08 57.98
N THR A 6 28.64 20.95 56.99
CA THR A 6 27.53 21.09 56.04
C THR A 6 27.65 19.99 54.99
N ARG A 7 26.75 19.00 55.00
CA ARG A 7 26.69 17.96 53.95
C ARG A 7 26.06 18.54 52.69
N LEU A 8 26.87 18.70 51.65
CA LEU A 8 26.42 19.13 50.33
C LEU A 8 25.86 17.89 49.59
N SER A 9 24.55 17.70 49.63
CA SER A 9 23.86 16.65 48.87
C SER A 9 23.84 17.04 47.39
N LEU A 10 24.64 16.35 46.57
CA LEU A 10 24.70 16.53 45.12
C LEU A 10 23.43 15.90 44.50
N LEU A 11 22.42 16.72 44.18
CA LEU A 11 21.30 16.28 43.34
C LEU A 11 21.76 16.21 41.89
N ILE A 12 21.88 14.98 41.37
CA ILE A 12 22.12 14.72 39.94
C ILE A 12 20.75 14.87 39.24
N PRO A 13 20.58 15.83 38.30
CA PRO A 13 19.34 15.94 37.54
C PRO A 13 19.25 14.76 36.57
N LEU A 14 18.29 13.87 36.79
CA LEU A 14 17.97 12.79 35.86
C LEU A 14 17.24 13.41 34.66
N THR A 15 17.98 13.84 33.64
CA THR A 15 17.41 14.34 32.40
C THR A 15 16.79 13.18 31.63
N PHE A 16 15.46 13.09 31.63
CA PHE A 16 14.72 12.24 30.71
C PHE A 16 14.96 12.74 29.28
N PHE A 17 15.82 12.05 28.54
CA PHE A 17 16.02 12.29 27.13
C PHE A 17 14.89 11.53 26.40
N SER A 18 13.77 12.21 26.18
CA SER A 18 12.68 11.66 25.36
C SER A 18 13.07 11.76 23.89
N THR A 19 13.42 10.64 23.28
CA THR A 19 13.52 10.55 21.82
C THR A 19 12.12 10.64 21.24
N LEU A 20 11.87 11.62 20.37
CA LEU A 20 10.71 11.58 19.47
C LEU A 20 10.96 10.43 18.49
N THR A 21 10.28 9.31 18.70
CA THR A 21 10.21 8.26 17.68
C THR A 21 9.13 8.66 16.70
N GLN A 22 9.49 8.87 15.43
CA GLN A 22 8.52 8.90 14.36
C GLN A 22 8.13 7.45 14.05
N ALA A 23 6.85 7.13 14.20
CA ALA A 23 6.27 5.91 13.68
C ALA A 23 5.83 6.19 12.23
N GLN A 24 6.79 6.21 11.30
CA GLN A 24 6.49 6.35 9.88
C GLN A 24 6.89 5.07 9.13
N TYR A 25 6.19 4.79 8.04
CA TYR A 25 6.59 3.75 7.11
C TYR A 25 7.85 4.20 6.37
N THR A 26 8.82 3.30 6.25
CA THR A 26 9.99 3.46 5.38
C THR A 26 9.70 2.76 4.07
N ILE A 27 9.79 3.48 2.96
CA ILE A 27 9.56 2.94 1.61
C ILE A 27 10.91 2.78 0.91
N SER A 28 11.08 1.69 0.17
CA SER A 28 12.27 1.39 -0.62
C SER A 28 11.90 0.90 -2.01
N VAL A 29 12.41 1.59 -3.03
CA VAL A 29 12.20 1.29 -4.47
C VAL A 29 13.37 0.48 -5.04
N GLY A 30 13.21 -0.04 -6.26
CA GLY A 30 14.27 -0.74 -7.00
C GLY A 30 14.43 -2.23 -6.66
N SER A 31 13.48 -2.83 -5.96
CA SER A 31 13.41 -4.28 -5.77
C SER A 31 13.02 -5.00 -7.07
N THR A 32 13.60 -6.17 -7.31
CA THR A 32 13.20 -7.02 -8.44
C THR A 32 11.80 -7.62 -8.23
N ALA A 33 11.14 -7.99 -9.32
CA ALA A 33 9.82 -8.65 -9.26
C ALA A 33 9.83 -9.89 -8.33
N LEU A 34 10.90 -10.68 -8.37
CA LEU A 34 11.04 -11.88 -7.56
C LEU A 34 11.26 -11.56 -6.08
N GLU A 35 11.99 -10.50 -5.75
CA GLU A 35 12.16 -10.04 -4.37
C GLU A 35 10.82 -9.54 -3.79
N LEU A 36 10.04 -8.79 -4.57
CA LEU A 36 8.71 -8.32 -4.18
C LEU A 36 7.75 -9.50 -3.94
N ALA A 37 7.76 -10.50 -4.83
CA ALA A 37 6.92 -11.69 -4.67
C ALA A 37 7.30 -12.47 -3.41
N ASN A 38 8.60 -12.67 -3.17
CA ASN A 38 9.10 -13.34 -1.96
C ASN A 38 8.83 -12.55 -0.67
N LYS A 39 8.69 -11.22 -0.74
CA LYS A 39 8.28 -10.38 0.40
C LYS A 39 6.80 -10.58 0.75
N LEU A 40 5.94 -10.90 -0.23
CA LEU A 40 4.51 -11.11 -0.01
C LEU A 40 4.16 -12.50 0.53
N VAL A 41 4.92 -13.53 0.14
CA VAL A 41 4.56 -14.90 0.49
C VAL A 41 5.08 -15.29 1.87
N GLY A 42 4.28 -16.10 2.58
CA GLY A 42 4.65 -16.69 3.87
C GLY A 42 5.24 -18.10 3.72
N GLU A 43 5.47 -18.74 4.87
CA GLU A 43 5.89 -20.15 4.91
C GLU A 43 4.86 -21.04 4.18
N GLY A 44 5.36 -22.00 3.39
CA GLY A 44 4.52 -22.95 2.68
C GLY A 44 3.96 -22.45 1.35
N VAL A 45 4.43 -21.32 0.82
CA VAL A 45 4.14 -20.84 -0.53
C VAL A 45 5.46 -20.67 -1.28
N GLU A 46 5.58 -21.32 -2.44
CA GLU A 46 6.76 -21.24 -3.31
C GLU A 46 6.46 -20.32 -4.49
N VAL A 47 7.21 -19.21 -4.65
CA VAL A 47 7.11 -18.35 -5.84
C VAL A 47 7.91 -18.99 -6.99
N THR A 48 7.27 -19.19 -8.14
CA THR A 48 7.90 -19.80 -9.31
C THR A 48 8.28 -18.78 -10.38
N SER A 49 7.57 -17.66 -10.46
CA SER A 49 7.85 -16.59 -11.42
C SER A 49 7.30 -15.26 -10.90
N ALA A 50 7.85 -14.14 -11.36
CA ALA A 50 7.32 -12.82 -11.09
C ALA A 50 7.69 -11.84 -12.21
N SER A 51 6.79 -10.90 -12.51
CA SER A 51 6.98 -9.86 -13.52
C SER A 51 6.41 -8.53 -13.04
N LEU A 52 7.06 -7.45 -13.49
CA LEU A 52 6.62 -6.08 -13.28
C LEU A 52 6.33 -5.42 -14.62
N ASN A 53 5.16 -4.80 -14.72
CA ASN A 53 4.84 -3.83 -15.74
C ASN A 53 4.37 -2.56 -15.02
N CYS A 54 5.35 -1.80 -14.54
CA CYS A 54 5.19 -0.58 -13.77
C CYS A 54 6.38 0.34 -14.07
N HIS A 55 6.23 1.64 -13.82
CA HIS A 55 7.39 2.51 -13.64
C HIS A 55 8.17 2.10 -12.38
N ASP A 56 9.50 2.29 -12.39
CA ASP A 56 10.38 1.85 -11.29
C ASP A 56 10.08 2.54 -9.94
N GLU A 57 9.49 3.74 -9.99
CA GLU A 57 9.08 4.53 -8.81
C GLU A 57 7.60 4.32 -8.42
N ALA A 58 6.86 3.52 -9.18
CA ALA A 58 5.44 3.20 -8.90
C ALA A 58 5.28 2.04 -7.92
N ILE A 59 6.37 1.36 -7.58
CA ILE A 59 6.35 0.17 -6.75
C ILE A 59 7.57 0.10 -5.83
N GLY A 60 7.34 -0.42 -4.63
CA GLY A 60 8.42 -0.66 -3.68
C GLY A 60 8.00 -1.58 -2.55
N THR A 61 8.89 -1.72 -1.57
CA THR A 61 8.59 -2.33 -0.29
C THR A 61 8.34 -1.26 0.76
N PHE A 62 7.52 -1.57 1.76
CA PHE A 62 7.35 -0.73 2.94
C PHE A 62 7.56 -1.54 4.22
N GLU A 63 8.06 -0.87 5.26
CA GLU A 63 8.17 -1.41 6.61
C GLU A 63 8.03 -0.29 7.64
N GLY A 64 7.28 -0.52 8.70
CA GLY A 64 7.03 0.44 9.76
C GLY A 64 5.90 -0.02 10.67
N SER A 65 5.55 0.80 11.65
CA SER A 65 4.35 0.60 12.46
C SER A 65 3.54 1.89 12.40
N GLY A 66 2.24 1.78 12.19
CA GLY A 66 1.37 2.92 11.94
C GLY A 66 -0.10 2.52 11.81
N ASP A 67 -0.90 3.46 11.31
CA ASP A 67 -2.37 3.32 11.31
C ASP A 67 -2.93 2.44 10.17
N LEU A 68 -2.09 1.91 9.27
CA LEU A 68 -2.55 1.04 8.17
C LEU A 68 -2.97 -0.36 8.67
N GLY A 69 -2.60 -0.74 9.88
CA GLY A 69 -2.85 -2.09 10.42
C GLY A 69 -2.05 -3.20 9.71
N ILE A 70 -1.11 -2.83 8.84
CA ILE A 70 -0.13 -3.70 8.19
C ILE A 70 1.24 -3.06 8.40
N ASP A 71 2.19 -3.82 8.94
CA ASP A 71 3.50 -3.30 9.33
C ASP A 71 4.56 -3.42 8.22
N SER A 72 4.38 -4.34 7.28
CA SER A 72 5.29 -4.46 6.14
C SER A 72 4.62 -5.13 4.95
N GLY A 73 5.17 -4.88 3.76
CA GLY A 73 4.68 -5.47 2.53
C GLY A 73 5.27 -4.79 1.30
N ILE A 74 4.50 -4.82 0.23
CA ILE A 74 4.78 -4.04 -0.98
C ILE A 74 3.75 -2.92 -1.12
N VAL A 75 4.15 -1.84 -1.79
CA VAL A 75 3.29 -0.71 -2.11
C VAL A 75 3.31 -0.49 -3.61
N LEU A 76 2.12 -0.30 -4.19
CA LEU A 76 1.93 0.06 -5.60
C LEU A 76 1.16 1.38 -5.64
N CYS A 77 1.48 2.23 -6.61
CA CYS A 77 0.81 3.51 -6.83
C CYS A 77 0.67 3.76 -8.34
N SER A 78 -0.31 4.59 -8.74
CA SER A 78 -0.37 5.19 -10.09
C SER A 78 0.64 6.35 -10.25
N GLY A 79 1.27 6.78 -9.15
CA GLY A 79 2.29 7.82 -9.08
C GLY A 79 3.55 7.38 -8.32
N ASP A 80 4.24 8.31 -7.68
CA ASP A 80 5.48 8.04 -6.94
C ASP A 80 5.20 7.46 -5.54
N VAL A 81 5.69 6.24 -5.26
CA VAL A 81 5.54 5.64 -3.92
C VAL A 81 6.32 6.41 -2.85
N LEU A 82 7.37 7.16 -3.21
CA LEU A 82 8.12 8.01 -2.28
C LEU A 82 7.38 9.30 -1.93
N ALA A 83 6.32 9.64 -2.67
CA ALA A 83 5.49 10.83 -2.42
C ALA A 83 4.21 10.53 -1.62
N ILE A 84 4.01 9.30 -1.14
CA ILE A 84 2.77 8.90 -0.43
C ILE A 84 2.55 9.67 0.88
N ASP A 85 3.62 10.10 1.56
CA ASP A 85 3.54 10.90 2.80
C ASP A 85 3.52 12.41 2.54
N GLU A 86 3.61 12.84 1.27
CA GLU A 86 3.57 14.26 0.94
C GLU A 86 2.14 14.82 1.10
N PRO A 87 1.98 16.03 1.67
CA PRO A 87 0.67 16.62 1.85
C PRO A 87 -0.08 16.74 0.51
N PHE A 88 -1.33 16.27 0.47
CA PHE A 88 -2.16 16.45 -0.72
C PHE A 88 -2.29 17.94 -1.05
N THR A 89 -1.71 18.33 -2.19
CA THR A 89 -1.85 19.69 -2.72
C THR A 89 -3.03 19.73 -3.68
N SER A 90 -3.56 20.92 -3.99
CA SER A 90 -4.65 21.09 -4.96
C SER A 90 -4.30 20.61 -6.39
N THR A 91 -3.05 20.22 -6.65
CA THR A 91 -2.57 19.66 -7.91
C THR A 91 -2.43 18.14 -7.90
N GLY A 92 -2.88 17.45 -6.84
CA GLY A 92 -2.71 16.01 -6.67
C GLY A 92 -1.37 15.63 -6.05
N LEU A 93 -1.15 14.32 -5.87
CA LEU A 93 0.18 13.77 -5.65
C LEU A 93 0.97 13.78 -6.97
N PRO A 94 2.30 13.93 -6.94
CA PRO A 94 3.11 13.81 -8.15
C PRO A 94 2.92 12.42 -8.79
N SER A 95 2.48 12.37 -10.05
CA SER A 95 2.57 11.14 -10.82
C SER A 95 4.05 10.92 -11.19
N ALA A 96 4.65 9.82 -10.73
CA ALA A 96 5.95 9.35 -11.23
C ALA A 96 5.85 8.77 -12.64
N CYS A 97 4.64 8.53 -13.15
CA CYS A 97 4.41 7.64 -14.29
C CYS A 97 3.68 8.28 -15.46
N PRO A 98 3.76 9.59 -15.75
CA PRO A 98 2.89 10.20 -16.75
C PRO A 98 3.08 9.54 -18.12
N GLY A 99 2.03 8.85 -18.59
CA GLY A 99 2.00 8.20 -19.90
C GLY A 99 2.35 6.71 -19.89
N TYR A 100 2.34 6.04 -18.75
CA TYR A 100 2.33 4.56 -18.73
C TYR A 100 0.96 4.06 -19.24
N PRO A 101 0.91 2.92 -19.95
CA PRO A 101 -0.35 2.38 -20.46
C PRO A 101 -1.31 2.03 -19.32
N GLY A 102 -2.60 1.98 -19.67
CA GLY A 102 -3.62 1.34 -18.84
C GLY A 102 -3.51 -0.18 -18.86
N ASP A 103 -4.54 -0.83 -18.32
CA ASP A 103 -4.66 -2.28 -18.21
C ASP A 103 -6.06 -2.75 -18.61
N ASP A 104 -6.13 -3.68 -19.56
CA ASP A 104 -7.39 -4.21 -20.09
C ASP A 104 -8.21 -4.95 -19.01
N ASP A 105 -7.55 -5.62 -18.05
CA ASP A 105 -8.24 -6.34 -16.98
C ASP A 105 -8.90 -5.35 -16.01
N LEU A 106 -8.25 -4.24 -15.69
CA LEU A 106 -8.85 -3.13 -14.94
C LEU A 106 -9.97 -2.43 -15.71
N GLU A 107 -9.80 -2.17 -17.01
CA GLU A 107 -10.81 -1.55 -17.86
C GLU A 107 -12.09 -2.37 -17.95
N SER A 108 -11.96 -3.71 -17.89
CA SER A 108 -13.12 -4.61 -17.83
C SER A 108 -14.02 -4.37 -16.60
N LEU A 109 -13.48 -3.78 -15.52
CA LEU A 109 -14.22 -3.45 -14.30
C LEU A 109 -14.98 -2.12 -14.39
N ILE A 110 -14.56 -1.23 -15.29
CA ILE A 110 -15.04 0.16 -15.38
C ILE A 110 -15.52 0.57 -16.78
N ASP A 111 -15.80 -0.41 -17.65
CA ASP A 111 -16.28 -0.22 -19.02
C ASP A 111 -17.36 0.87 -19.10
N PRO A 112 -17.27 1.84 -20.04
CA PRO A 112 -16.31 1.95 -21.15
C PRO A 112 -15.14 2.91 -20.87
N LEU A 113 -14.76 3.08 -19.61
CA LEU A 113 -13.66 3.98 -19.24
C LEU A 113 -12.31 3.31 -19.52
N LEU A 114 -11.31 4.13 -19.84
CA LEU A 114 -9.92 3.70 -20.00
C LEU A 114 -9.14 3.97 -18.72
N THR A 115 -8.11 3.17 -18.49
CA THR A 115 -7.15 3.38 -17.41
C THR A 115 -5.85 3.95 -17.97
N TYR A 116 -5.06 4.58 -17.10
CA TYR A 116 -3.76 5.16 -17.43
C TYR A 116 -2.82 4.99 -16.24
N ASP A 117 -1.52 5.00 -16.51
CA ASP A 117 -0.47 4.95 -15.50
C ASP A 117 -0.60 3.69 -14.60
N ALA A 118 -0.99 2.56 -15.19
CA ALA A 118 -1.18 1.31 -14.46
C ALA A 118 0.15 0.75 -13.97
N CYS A 119 0.21 0.37 -12.69
CA CYS A 119 1.27 -0.46 -12.16
C CYS A 119 0.73 -1.89 -11.93
N ILE A 120 1.22 -2.82 -12.75
CA ILE A 120 0.84 -4.22 -12.73
C ILE A 120 2.00 -5.06 -12.18
N PHE A 121 1.73 -5.75 -11.08
CA PHE A 121 2.63 -6.75 -10.50
C PHE A 121 1.97 -8.12 -10.53
N THR A 122 2.63 -9.08 -11.17
CA THR A 122 2.14 -10.45 -11.34
C THR A 122 3.17 -11.44 -10.85
N PHE A 123 2.75 -12.47 -10.13
CA PHE A 123 3.64 -13.57 -9.74
C PHE A 123 2.88 -14.89 -9.67
N ASP A 124 3.57 -15.96 -10.05
CA ASP A 124 3.08 -17.33 -9.94
C ASP A 124 3.60 -17.97 -8.66
N PHE A 125 2.76 -18.76 -8.01
CA PHE A 125 3.16 -19.48 -6.80
C PHE A 125 2.49 -20.85 -6.70
N ILE A 126 3.08 -21.73 -5.88
CA ILE A 126 2.55 -23.04 -5.52
C ILE A 126 2.31 -23.05 -4.00
N PRO A 127 1.04 -23.10 -3.54
CA PRO A 127 0.75 -23.24 -2.12
C PRO A 127 0.85 -24.71 -1.69
N SER A 128 1.36 -24.95 -0.50
CA SER A 128 1.32 -26.26 0.16
C SER A 128 0.03 -26.50 0.96
N GLY A 129 -0.69 -25.42 1.30
CA GLY A 129 -1.97 -25.45 1.99
C GLY A 129 -3.18 -25.39 1.04
N ASP A 130 -4.37 -25.47 1.62
CA ASP A 130 -5.66 -25.38 0.92
C ASP A 130 -6.21 -23.95 0.83
N SER A 131 -5.54 -23.00 1.47
CA SER A 131 -6.00 -21.62 1.62
C SER A 131 -4.83 -20.63 1.56
N ILE A 132 -5.13 -19.45 1.00
CA ILE A 132 -4.22 -18.31 0.91
C ILE A 132 -5.00 -17.08 1.33
N THR A 133 -4.37 -16.23 2.12
CA THR A 133 -4.96 -14.98 2.61
C THR A 133 -4.05 -13.83 2.24
N PHE A 134 -4.65 -12.73 1.79
CA PHE A 134 -3.96 -11.49 1.51
C PHE A 134 -4.57 -10.37 2.35
N ASN A 135 -3.70 -9.61 3.00
CA ASN A 135 -4.08 -8.35 3.63
C ASN A 135 -3.66 -7.22 2.69
N TYR A 136 -4.55 -6.26 2.46
CA TYR A 136 -4.23 -5.09 1.66
C TYR A 136 -4.96 -3.87 2.22
N VAL A 137 -4.39 -2.70 1.96
CA VAL A 137 -5.03 -1.41 2.19
C VAL A 137 -5.08 -0.70 0.85
N PHE A 138 -6.26 -0.21 0.48
CA PHE A 138 -6.42 0.65 -0.68
C PHE A 138 -6.57 2.09 -0.19
N ALA A 139 -5.81 3.00 -0.76
CA ALA A 139 -5.86 4.43 -0.50
C ALA A 139 -5.86 5.16 -1.85
N SER A 140 -6.59 6.27 -1.91
CA SER A 140 -6.69 7.11 -3.10
C SER A 140 -6.91 8.54 -2.63
N ALA A 141 -6.29 9.50 -3.31
CA ALA A 141 -6.48 10.91 -2.98
C ALA A 141 -7.89 11.40 -3.34
N GLU A 142 -8.54 10.67 -4.25
CA GLU A 142 -9.92 10.83 -4.68
C GLU A 142 -10.91 10.24 -3.67
N TYR A 143 -10.44 9.56 -2.61
CA TYR A 143 -11.32 8.92 -1.61
C TYR A 143 -12.13 9.95 -0.80
N ASP A 144 -11.48 11.01 -0.29
CA ASP A 144 -12.13 12.03 0.54
C ASP A 144 -12.55 13.28 -0.25
N CYS A 145 -12.09 13.43 -1.50
CA CYS A 145 -12.35 14.64 -2.28
C CYS A 145 -13.69 14.51 -3.04
N CYS A 146 -14.69 15.29 -2.62
CA CYS A 146 -16.01 15.38 -3.25
C CYS A 146 -16.01 15.99 -4.68
N SER A 147 -14.85 16.12 -5.31
CA SER A 147 -14.74 16.51 -6.71
C SER A 147 -14.61 15.24 -7.54
N CYS A 148 -15.74 14.79 -8.10
CA CYS A 148 -15.79 13.90 -9.25
C CYS A 148 -15.13 14.60 -10.47
N GLY A 149 -13.83 14.89 -10.39
CA GLY A 149 -13.04 15.62 -11.38
C GLY A 149 -12.80 14.85 -12.67
N GLY A 150 -13.53 13.75 -12.87
CA GLY A 150 -13.43 12.88 -14.04
C GLY A 150 -12.33 11.82 -13.94
N VAL A 151 -11.51 11.82 -12.88
CA VAL A 151 -10.44 10.85 -12.65
C VAL A 151 -10.75 10.11 -11.34
N ASN A 152 -10.71 8.78 -11.37
CA ASN A 152 -10.82 7.91 -10.20
C ASN A 152 -9.77 6.81 -10.33
N ASP A 153 -9.19 6.40 -9.21
CA ASP A 153 -8.30 5.23 -9.18
C ASP A 153 -9.12 3.93 -9.19
N VAL A 154 -8.65 2.97 -9.97
CA VAL A 154 -9.21 1.61 -10.03
C VAL A 154 -8.19 0.62 -9.52
N PHE A 155 -8.64 -0.27 -8.65
CA PHE A 155 -7.83 -1.35 -8.10
C PHE A 155 -8.47 -2.70 -8.41
N GLY A 156 -7.63 -3.64 -8.84
CA GLY A 156 -8.00 -5.02 -9.09
C GLY A 156 -7.00 -5.96 -8.44
N PHE A 157 -7.50 -7.03 -7.83
CA PHE A 157 -6.68 -8.13 -7.36
C PHE A 157 -7.16 -9.37 -8.09
N PHE A 158 -6.42 -9.80 -9.10
CA PHE A 158 -6.82 -10.91 -9.93
C PHE A 158 -6.12 -12.22 -9.55
N VAL A 159 -6.86 -13.33 -9.60
CA VAL A 159 -6.34 -14.67 -9.42
C VAL A 159 -6.82 -15.59 -10.54
N SER A 160 -5.94 -16.46 -11.02
CA SER A 160 -6.24 -17.54 -11.96
C SER A 160 -5.38 -18.76 -11.64
N GLY A 161 -5.77 -19.93 -12.15
CA GLY A 161 -5.03 -21.16 -11.90
C GLY A 161 -5.90 -22.42 -11.93
N PRO A 162 -5.35 -23.58 -11.56
CA PRO A 162 -6.08 -24.85 -11.54
C PRO A 162 -7.35 -24.75 -10.69
N GLY A 163 -8.49 -25.11 -11.27
CA GLY A 163 -9.79 -25.06 -10.59
C GLY A 163 -10.46 -23.69 -10.57
N ILE A 164 -9.80 -22.63 -11.07
CA ILE A 164 -10.38 -21.28 -11.22
C ILE A 164 -10.73 -21.08 -12.70
N THR A 165 -11.99 -20.72 -12.97
CA THR A 165 -12.42 -20.43 -14.34
C THR A 165 -12.06 -18.99 -14.70
N GLY A 166 -11.14 -18.83 -15.66
CA GLY A 166 -10.70 -17.51 -16.13
C GLY A 166 -9.95 -16.72 -15.06
N LEU A 167 -9.95 -15.41 -15.22
CA LEU A 167 -9.36 -14.45 -14.30
C LEU A 167 -10.45 -13.90 -13.36
N GLN A 168 -10.26 -14.03 -12.05
CA GLN A 168 -11.25 -13.63 -11.05
C GLN A 168 -10.71 -12.47 -10.20
N ASN A 169 -11.44 -11.37 -10.13
CA ASN A 169 -11.13 -10.27 -9.21
C ASN A 169 -11.61 -10.62 -7.79
N ILE A 170 -10.69 -10.67 -6.84
CA ILE A 170 -10.90 -10.97 -5.42
C ILE A 170 -10.72 -9.74 -4.52
N ALA A 171 -10.56 -8.55 -5.08
CA ALA A 171 -10.54 -7.31 -4.30
C ALA A 171 -11.90 -7.08 -3.62
N VAL A 172 -11.90 -6.91 -2.30
CA VAL A 172 -13.08 -6.68 -1.44
C VAL A 172 -12.91 -5.46 -0.51
N ILE A 173 -13.69 -4.39 -0.70
CA ILE A 173 -13.63 -3.20 0.17
C ILE A 173 -14.73 -3.24 1.26
N PRO A 174 -14.40 -3.06 2.56
CA PRO A 174 -15.39 -2.96 3.63
C PRO A 174 -16.27 -1.70 3.50
N ARG A 175 -17.59 -1.83 3.64
CA ARG A 175 -18.51 -0.67 3.52
C ARG A 175 -18.34 0.35 4.65
N HIS A 176 -18.17 1.62 4.30
CA HIS A 176 -18.63 2.74 5.12
C HIS A 176 -19.71 3.56 4.41
N TYR A 177 -20.77 3.86 5.17
CA TYR A 177 -21.85 4.74 4.76
C TYR A 177 -21.36 6.17 4.93
N HIS A 178 -21.11 6.91 3.85
CA HIS A 178 -21.38 8.36 3.80
C HIS A 178 -21.35 8.86 2.35
N SER A 179 -22.15 9.89 2.13
CA SER A 179 -22.74 10.23 0.84
C SER A 179 -21.87 11.17 0.02
N CYS A 180 -21.01 10.62 -0.83
CA CYS A 180 -20.62 11.21 -2.12
C CYS A 180 -20.29 10.04 -3.07
N MET A 181 -21.21 9.73 -3.99
CA MET A 181 -21.11 8.57 -4.87
C MET A 181 -20.27 8.86 -6.12
N CYS A 182 -19.17 8.14 -6.31
CA CYS A 182 -18.87 7.49 -7.59
C CYS A 182 -19.30 6.02 -7.43
N GLN A 183 -20.21 5.56 -8.30
CA GLN A 183 -20.82 4.22 -8.30
C GLN A 183 -19.72 3.14 -8.42
N PHE A 184 -19.74 1.99 -7.73
CA PHE A 184 -20.63 0.86 -7.99
C PHE A 184 -20.99 0.01 -6.75
N TYR A 185 -22.00 -0.83 -6.98
CA TYR A 185 -22.93 -1.44 -6.02
C TYR A 185 -22.74 -2.97 -5.94
N PHE A 186 -22.85 -3.53 -4.74
CA PHE A 186 -23.06 -4.97 -4.49
C PHE A 186 -24.47 -5.24 -3.97
N ARG A 187 -25.04 -6.38 -4.37
CA ARG A 187 -26.10 -7.08 -3.61
C ARG A 187 -25.72 -8.55 -3.46
N GLY A 188 -25.67 -9.00 -2.21
CA GLY A 188 -25.35 -10.37 -1.83
C GLY A 188 -26.52 -11.34 -1.98
N THR A 189 -26.17 -12.60 -2.12
CA THR A 189 -26.22 -13.59 -1.02
C THR A 189 -24.96 -14.42 -1.06
#